data_AF-A0A7C2Y469-F1
#
_entry.id   AF-A0A7C2Y469-F1
#
_cell.length_a   1.000
_cell.length_b   1.000
_cell.length_c   1.000
_cell.angle_alpha   90.00
_cell.angle_beta   90.00
_cell.angle_gamma   90.00
#
_symmetry.space_group_name_H-M   'P 1'
#
loop_
_entity.id
_entity.type
_entity.pdbx_description
1 polymer ?
#
loop_
_entity_poly.entity_id
_entity_poly.type
_entity_poly.pdbx_seq_one_letter_code
_entity_poly.pdbx_strand_id
1 'polypeptide(L)'
;MLKMKNNGLLVNVARPEIVKRDDLFSVLNERTDLMYLSDVWWDEPNVKGTDIRNAILTPHNAGGKSGEVMEMAFRQAFENIRNFIEGREVRNIVKREEYKKIERMNTGV
;
A
#
# COMPACT_ATOMS: atom_id res chain seq x y z
N MET A 1 2.85 25.84 4.32
CA MET A 1 3.33 25.53 5.69
C MET A 1 3.14 24.05 5.93
N LEU A 2 4.21 23.31 6.26
CA LEU A 2 4.16 21.87 6.53
C LEU A 2 3.44 21.62 7.86
N LYS A 3 2.41 20.76 7.84
CA LYS A 3 1.47 20.55 8.96
C LYS A 3 1.81 19.38 9.89
N MET A 4 2.89 18.64 9.63
CA MET A 4 3.29 17.53 10.49
C MET A 4 3.86 18.05 11.82
N LYS A 5 3.50 17.37 12.92
CA LYS A 5 4.03 17.66 14.25
C LYS A 5 5.54 17.41 14.28
N ASN A 6 6.26 18.11 15.16
CA ASN A 6 7.68 17.83 15.42
C ASN A 6 7.88 16.39 15.90
N ASN A 7 8.94 15.74 15.43
CA ASN A 7 9.22 14.32 15.68
C ASN A 7 8.09 13.36 15.23
N GLY A 8 7.36 13.73 14.17
CA GLY A 8 6.24 12.96 13.66
C GLY A 8 6.65 11.72 12.86
N LEU A 9 5.86 10.66 12.98
CA LEU A 9 5.99 9.44 12.17
C LEU A 9 4.84 9.38 11.16
N LEU A 10 5.17 9.18 9.88
CA LEU A 10 4.19 8.85 8.85
C LEU A 10 4.28 7.35 8.55
N VAL A 11 3.21 6.61 8.85
CA VAL A 11 3.13 5.17 8.61
C VAL A 11 2.23 4.89 7.41
N ASN A 12 2.74 4.16 6.41
CA ASN A 12 1.97 3.76 5.24
C ASN A 12 2.03 2.24 5.02
N VAL A 13 0.91 1.56 5.28
CA VAL A 13 0.70 0.13 4.98
C VAL A 13 -0.43 -0.10 3.97
N ALA A 14 -0.85 0.97 3.30
CA ALA A 14 -1.99 0.95 2.39
C ALA A 14 -1.52 0.85 0.94
N ARG A 15 -1.18 1.99 0.32
CA ARG A 15 -0.78 2.08 -1.10
C ARG A 15 0.23 3.21 -1.27
N PRO A 16 1.22 3.11 -2.18
CA PRO A 16 2.22 4.16 -2.34
C PRO A 16 1.61 5.47 -2.87
N GLU A 17 0.58 5.39 -3.73
CA GLU A 17 0.01 6.54 -4.44
C GLU A 17 -0.79 7.51 -3.56
N ILE A 18 -1.12 7.12 -2.32
CA ILE A 18 -1.81 8.03 -1.38
C ILE A 18 -0.86 9.11 -0.83
N VAL A 19 0.46 8.88 -0.96
CA VAL A 19 1.51 9.84 -0.62
C VAL A 19 2.13 10.33 -1.93
N LYS A 20 2.31 11.64 -2.07
CA LYS A 20 3.04 12.20 -3.21
C LYS A 20 4.54 12.00 -2.99
N ARG A 21 5.17 11.23 -3.88
CA ARG A 21 6.58 10.84 -3.77
C ARG A 21 7.51 12.05 -3.63
N ASP A 22 7.44 12.99 -4.56
CA ASP A 22 8.38 14.11 -4.62
C ASP A 22 8.21 15.06 -3.43
N ASP A 23 6.96 15.33 -3.02
CA ASP A 23 6.66 16.11 -1.82
C ASP A 23 7.22 15.42 -0.57
N LEU A 24 7.07 14.09 -0.45
CA LEU A 24 7.63 13.33 0.67
C LEU A 24 9.16 13.45 0.69
N PHE A 25 9.82 13.28 -0.45
CA PHE A 25 11.28 13.32 -0.53
C PHE A 25 11.80 14.72 -0.16
N SER A 26 11.16 15.78 -0.64
CA SER A 26 11.47 17.17 -0.25
C SER A 26 11.36 17.34 1.27
N VAL A 27 10.25 16.88 1.86
CA VAL A 27 10.00 17.02 3.30
C VAL A 27 10.99 16.21 4.13
N LEU A 28 11.28 14.96 3.78
CA LEU A 28 12.22 14.13 4.54
C LEU A 28 13.65 14.68 4.49
N ASN A 29 14.05 15.30 3.37
CA ASN A 29 15.34 15.98 3.24
C ASN A 29 15.42 17.26 4.09
N GLU A 30 14.34 18.04 4.15
CA GLU A 30 14.29 19.29 4.93
C GLU A 30 14.08 19.06 6.44
N ARG A 31 13.34 18.01 6.82
CA ARG A 31 12.89 17.73 8.19
C ARG A 31 13.39 16.38 8.67
N THR A 32 14.64 16.37 9.12
CA THR A 32 15.31 15.16 9.64
C THR A 32 14.71 14.62 10.94
N ASP A 33 13.83 15.36 11.60
CA ASP A 33 13.09 14.91 12.79
C ASP A 33 11.87 14.03 12.44
N LEU A 34 11.39 14.09 11.19
CA LEU A 34 10.31 13.23 10.74
C LEU A 34 10.85 11.87 10.33
N MET A 35 10.03 10.83 10.43
CA MET A 35 10.33 9.52 9.84
C MET A 35 9.20 9.01 8.97
N TYR A 36 9.56 8.32 7.89
CA TYR A 36 8.63 7.57 7.06
C TYR A 36 8.77 6.07 7.29
N LEU A 37 7.70 5.42 7.75
CA LEU A 37 7.65 3.98 7.98
C LEU A 37 6.69 3.38 6.95
N SER A 38 7.20 2.64 5.97
CA SER A 38 6.38 2.20 4.85
C SER A 38 6.54 0.73 4.54
N ASP A 39 5.41 0.05 4.37
CA ASP A 39 5.37 -1.28 3.78
C ASP A 39 5.14 -1.25 2.26
N VAL A 40 4.86 -0.07 1.72
CA VAL A 40 4.56 0.13 0.30
C VAL A 40 5.47 1.17 -0.33
N TRP A 41 5.84 0.98 -1.59
CA TRP A 41 6.73 1.84 -2.34
C TRP A 41 6.29 2.03 -3.79
N TRP A 42 6.73 3.12 -4.40
CA TRP A 42 6.45 3.40 -5.82
C TRP A 42 7.26 2.47 -6.73
N ASP A 43 6.66 2.02 -7.84
CA ASP A 43 7.26 1.10 -8.83
C ASP A 43 7.67 -0.28 -8.26
N GLU A 44 6.93 -0.80 -7.28
CA GLU A 44 7.15 -2.17 -6.80
C GLU A 44 6.93 -3.23 -7.92
N PRO A 45 7.78 -4.27 -7.99
CA PRO A 45 8.84 -4.65 -7.04
C PRO A 45 10.20 -3.97 -7.32
N ASN A 46 10.31 -3.08 -8.31
CA ASN A 46 11.54 -2.38 -8.68
C ASN A 46 11.78 -1.17 -7.76
N VAL A 47 12.04 -1.44 -6.48
CA VAL A 47 12.20 -0.41 -5.46
C VAL A 47 13.47 0.41 -5.72
N LYS A 48 13.31 1.72 -5.98
CA LYS A 48 14.40 2.69 -6.21
C LYS A 48 14.27 3.91 -5.29
N GLY A 49 15.38 4.63 -5.09
CA GLY A 49 15.38 5.86 -4.29
C GLY A 49 15.13 5.63 -2.80
N THR A 50 15.58 4.48 -2.30
CA THR A 50 15.42 4.07 -0.89
C THR A 50 16.51 4.59 0.03
N ASP A 51 17.53 5.27 -0.51
CA ASP A 51 18.59 5.90 0.26
C ASP A 51 18.09 7.19 0.91
N ILE A 52 17.23 7.02 1.93
CA ILE A 52 16.60 8.09 2.69
C ILE A 52 16.93 7.84 4.15
N ARG A 53 17.65 8.78 4.77
CA ARG A 53 18.20 8.64 6.12
C ARG A 53 17.14 8.35 7.19
N ASN A 54 15.96 8.92 7.04
CA ASN A 54 14.86 8.88 8.00
C ASN A 54 13.66 8.09 7.45
N ALA A 55 13.93 6.94 6.82
CA ALA A 55 12.89 6.00 6.39
C ALA A 55 13.19 4.56 6.82
N ILE A 56 12.15 3.79 7.11
CA ILE A 56 12.20 2.33 7.30
C ILE A 56 11.20 1.70 6.35
N LEU A 57 11.68 0.76 5.53
CA LEU A 57 10.89 0.13 4.48
C LEU A 57 10.79 -1.38 4.71
N THR A 58 9.59 -1.93 4.53
CA THR A 58 9.33 -3.37 4.49
C THR A 58 8.82 -3.81 3.11
N PRO A 59 9.08 -5.06 2.67
CA PRO A 59 8.80 -5.49 1.30
C PRO A 59 7.35 -5.95 1.11
N HIS A 60 6.40 -5.03 1.28
CA HIS A 60 4.96 -5.23 1.06
C HIS A 60 4.46 -6.53 1.70
N ASN A 61 4.65 -6.66 3.02
CA ASN A 61 4.35 -7.85 3.79
C ASN A 61 3.33 -7.63 4.93
N ALA A 62 2.83 -6.41 5.12
CA ALA A 62 1.85 -6.06 6.16
C ALA A 62 0.51 -6.80 5.99
N GLY A 63 0.16 -7.17 4.75
CA GLY A 63 -1.06 -7.93 4.43
C GLY A 63 -1.07 -9.38 4.93
N GLY A 64 -0.03 -9.83 5.65
CA GLY A 64 0.04 -11.18 6.18
C GLY A 64 0.47 -12.18 5.10
N LYS A 65 1.77 -12.23 4.82
CA LYS A 65 2.37 -13.29 3.99
C LYS A 65 2.61 -14.60 4.77
N SER A 66 2.03 -14.75 5.96
CA SER A 66 2.13 -16.00 6.72
C SER A 66 1.36 -17.12 6.01
N GLY A 67 1.79 -18.36 6.20
CA GLY A 67 1.17 -19.52 5.56
C GLY A 67 -0.33 -19.63 5.86
N GLU A 68 -0.74 -19.38 7.11
CA GLU A 68 -2.13 -19.45 7.56
C GLU A 68 -3.02 -18.39 6.88
N VAL A 69 -2.56 -17.13 6.82
CA VAL A 69 -3.34 -16.05 6.18
C VAL A 69 -3.46 -16.29 4.68
N MET A 70 -2.39 -16.73 4.03
CA MET A 70 -2.41 -17.06 2.61
C MET A 70 -3.31 -18.26 2.33
N GLU A 71 -3.29 -19.30 3.16
CA GLU A 71 -4.19 -20.46 3.00
C GLU A 71 -5.66 -20.03 3.09
N MET A 72 -6.02 -19.22 4.09
CA MET A 72 -7.37 -18.69 4.24
C MET A 72 -7.80 -17.86 3.03
N ALA A 73 -6.92 -17.01 2.51
CA ALA A 73 -7.20 -16.19 1.34
C ALA A 73 -7.42 -17.04 0.08
N PHE A 74 -6.54 -18.03 -0.16
CA PHE A 74 -6.68 -18.96 -1.29
C PHE A 74 -7.96 -19.79 -1.19
N ARG A 75 -8.26 -20.34 0.00
CA ARG A 75 -9.48 -21.11 0.24
C ARG A 75 -10.73 -20.30 -0.13
N GLN A 76 -10.83 -19.07 0.35
CA GLN A 76 -11.95 -18.17 0.03
C GLN A 76 -12.03 -17.86 -1.47
N ALA A 77 -10.88 -17.63 -2.13
CA ALA A 77 -10.84 -17.38 -3.56
C ALA A 77 -11.34 -18.59 -4.38
N PHE A 78 -10.87 -19.79 -4.07
CA PHE A 78 -11.29 -21.02 -4.74
C PHE A 78 -12.76 -21.36 -4.47
N GLU A 79 -13.24 -21.14 -3.24
CA GLU A 79 -14.66 -21.30 -2.91
C GLU A 79 -15.55 -20.37 -3.75
N ASN A 80 -15.14 -19.11 -3.92
CA ASN A 80 -15.86 -18.17 -4.78
C ASN A 80 -15.85 -18.58 -6.26
N ILE A 81 -14.73 -19.08 -6.78
CA ILE A 81 -14.65 -19.60 -8.15
C ILE A 81 -15.63 -20.76 -8.34
N ARG A 82 -15.62 -21.73 -7.41
CA ARG A 82 -16.53 -22.87 -7.45
C ARG A 82 -17.99 -22.42 -7.39
N ASN A 83 -18.33 -21.57 -6.43
CA ASN A 83 -19.70 -21.06 -6.26
C ASN A 83 -20.19 -20.35 -7.53
N PHE A 84 -19.34 -19.55 -8.18
CA PHE A 84 -19.66 -18.88 -9.44
C PHE A 84 -20.00 -19.88 -10.55
N ILE A 85 -19.17 -20.92 -10.74
CA ILE A 85 -19.36 -21.95 -11.78
C ILE A 85 -20.67 -22.73 -11.56
N GLU A 86 -21.01 -23.01 -10.31
CA GLU A 86 -22.18 -23.81 -9.94
C GLU A 86 -23.46 -22.98 -9.75
N GLY A 87 -23.42 -21.66 -10.00
CA GLY A 87 -24.57 -20.77 -9.83
C GLY A 87 -24.98 -20.57 -8.37
N ARG A 88 -24.08 -20.75 -7.41
CA ARG A 88 -24.29 -20.48 -5.98
C ARG A 88 -23.88 -19.04 -5.63
N GLU A 89 -24.26 -18.61 -4.43
CA GLU A 89 -23.89 -17.30 -3.91
C GLU A 89 -22.36 -17.13 -3.76
N VAL A 90 -21.85 -16.03 -4.31
CA VAL A 90 -20.45 -15.59 -4.22
C VAL A 90 -20.30 -14.54 -3.11
N ARG A 91 -19.20 -14.62 -2.35
CA ARG A 91 -18.93 -13.77 -1.19
C ARG A 91 -17.94 -12.65 -1.52
N ASN A 92 -17.93 -11.59 -0.71
CA ASN A 92 -16.96 -10.47 -0.80
C ASN A 92 -16.97 -9.76 -2.16
N ILE A 93 -18.16 -9.50 -2.72
CA ILE A 93 -18.29 -8.79 -3.99
C ILE A 93 -17.83 -7.33 -3.84
N VAL A 94 -16.82 -6.97 -4.64
CA VAL A 94 -16.24 -5.63 -4.67
C VAL A 94 -17.24 -4.66 -5.29
N LYS A 95 -17.64 -3.65 -4.51
CA LYS A 95 -18.49 -2.54 -4.97
C LYS A 95 -17.65 -1.49 -5.67
N ARG A 96 -17.60 -1.56 -7.00
CA ARG A 96 -16.71 -0.71 -7.81
C ARG A 96 -17.03 0.78 -7.68
N GLU A 97 -18.29 1.10 -7.41
CA GLU A 97 -18.80 2.45 -7.18
C GLU A 97 -18.23 3.13 -5.93
N GLU A 98 -17.76 2.36 -4.94
CA GLU A 98 -17.11 2.91 -3.74
C GLU A 98 -15.66 3.36 -4.02
N TYR A 99 -15.08 3.00 -5.18
CA TYR A 99 -13.70 3.32 -5.52
C TYR A 99 -13.58 4.53 -6.43
N LYS A 100 -12.71 5.47 -6.05
CA LYS A 100 -12.28 6.54 -6.95
C LYS A 100 -11.44 5.93 -8.08
N LYS A 101 -11.81 6.18 -9.34
CA LYS A 101 -10.95 5.86 -10.48
C LYS A 101 -9.70 6.72 -10.41
N ILE A 102 -8.56 6.08 -10.17
CA ILE A 102 -7.25 6.73 -10.22
C ILE A 102 -6.62 6.35 -11.55
N GLU A 103 -6.34 7.34 -12.39
CA GLU A 103 -5.50 7.14 -13.56
C GLU A 103 -4.05 7.00 -13.08
N ARG A 104 -3.56 5.75 -13.04
CA ARG A 104 -2.21 5.44 -12.55
C ARG A 104 -1.10 6.18 -13.31
N MET A 105 -1.33 6.49 -14.59
CA MET A 105 -0.43 7.32 -15.41
C MET A 105 -0.16 8.71 -14.80
N ASN A 106 -1.10 9.26 -14.01
CA ASN A 106 -0.99 10.58 -13.41
C ASN A 106 -0.42 10.56 -11.97
N THR A 107 -0.16 9.37 -11.40
CA THR A 107 0.33 9.21 -10.02
C THR A 107 1.82 8.94 -9.91
N GLY A 108 2.55 8.89 -11.04
CA GLY A 108 3.99 8.65 -11.05
C GLY A 108 4.38 7.25 -10.57
N VAL A 109 3.48 6.27 -10.75
CA VAL A 109 3.72 4.82 -10.64
C VAL A 109 3.62 4.22 -12.03
#